data_AF-A0A7X6P4C7-F1
#
_entry.id   AF-A0A7X6P4C7-F1
#
_cell.length_a   1.000
_cell.length_b   1.000
_cell.length_c   1.000
_cell.angle_alpha   90.00
_cell.angle_beta   90.00
_cell.angle_gamma   90.00
#
_symmetry.space_group_name_H-M   'P 1'
#
loop_
_entity.id
_entity.type
_entity.pdbx_description
1 polymer ?
#
loop_
_entity_poly.entity_id
_entity_poly.type
_entity_poly.pdbx_seq_one_letter_code
_entity_poly.pdbx_strand_id
1 'polypeptide(L)' 'MPLPGDLSELAARVSNWGRWGDDDELGCANLLTDESARRGAAEVRTGRRVDLGVDLRADGVQVGQPA' A
#
# COMPACT_ATOMS: atom_id res chain seq x y z
N MET A 1 -6.60 12.99 -18.79
CA MET A 1 -7.73 13.88 -18.44
C MET A 1 -7.51 14.32 -17.00
N PRO A 2 -7.49 15.62 -16.68
CA PRO A 2 -7.37 16.06 -15.29
C PRO A 2 -8.59 15.60 -14.49
N LEU A 3 -8.41 15.44 -13.18
CA LEU A 3 -9.54 15.17 -12.30
C LEU A 3 -10.51 16.36 -12.34
N PRO A 4 -11.83 16.13 -12.25
CA PRO A 4 -12.81 17.18 -11.97
C PRO A 4 -12.36 18.09 -10.80
N GLY A 5 -12.78 19.36 -10.82
CA GLY A 5 -12.35 20.38 -9.84
C GLY A 5 -12.54 19.94 -8.40
N ASP A 6 -13.75 19.52 -8.05
CA ASP A 6 -14.09 19.06 -6.70
C ASP A 6 -13.23 17.87 -6.23
N LEU A 7 -12.85 16.97 -7.15
CA LEU A 7 -11.97 15.84 -6.84
C LEU A 7 -10.52 16.29 -6.64
N SER A 8 -10.07 17.31 -7.37
CA SER A 8 -8.74 17.88 -7.20
C SER A 8 -8.62 18.61 -5.86
N GLU A 9 -9.64 19.36 -5.46
CA GLU A 9 -9.72 20.01 -4.15
C GLU A 9 -9.75 18.98 -3.01
N LEU A 10 -10.55 17.93 -3.17
CA LEU A 10 -10.59 16.84 -2.20
C LEU A 10 -9.23 16.15 -2.08
N ALA A 11 -8.61 15.80 -3.20
CA ALA A 11 -7.31 15.14 -3.22
C ALA A 11 -6.26 15.97 -2.49
N ALA A 12 -6.19 17.29 -2.76
CA ALA A 12 -5.27 18.19 -2.07
C ALA A 12 -5.47 18.17 -0.54
N ARG A 13 -6.71 18.10 -0.07
CA ARG A 13 -7.06 18.07 1.36
C ARG A 13 -6.72 16.76 2.07
N VAL A 14 -6.68 15.63 1.35
CA VAL A 14 -6.49 14.28 1.95
C VAL A 14 -5.19 13.62 1.53
N SER A 15 -4.27 14.37 0.91
CA SER A 15 -3.02 13.81 0.42
C SER A 15 -1.93 13.74 1.49
N ASN A 16 -0.93 12.88 1.26
CA ASN A 16 0.30 12.84 2.05
C ASN A 16 1.48 13.57 1.37
N TRP A 17 1.23 14.38 0.32
CA TRP A 17 2.32 15.11 -0.35
C TRP A 17 3.05 16.04 0.64
N GLY A 18 4.38 16.04 0.59
CA GLY A 18 5.23 16.82 1.49
C GLY A 18 5.30 16.31 2.95
N ARG A 19 4.51 15.28 3.33
CA ARG A 19 4.50 14.75 4.69
C ARG A 19 5.87 14.25 5.17
N TRP A 20 6.67 13.72 4.24
CA TRP A 20 8.00 13.15 4.51
C TRP A 20 9.12 13.91 3.79
N GLY A 21 8.84 15.10 3.29
CA GLY A 21 9.75 15.89 2.45
C GLY A 21 9.36 15.85 0.97
N ASP A 22 9.81 16.87 0.24
CA ASP A 22 9.46 17.05 -1.18
C ASP A 22 10.15 16.03 -2.10
N ASP A 23 11.27 15.47 -1.65
CA ASP A 23 12.06 14.46 -2.36
C ASP A 23 11.70 13.02 -1.94
N ASP A 24 10.62 12.81 -1.17
CA ASP A 24 10.21 11.48 -0.71
C ASP A 24 9.67 10.60 -1.85
N GLU A 25 10.26 9.41 -2.00
CA GLU A 25 9.82 8.39 -2.96
C GLU A 25 9.17 7.17 -2.28
N LEU A 26 9.13 7.12 -0.93
CA LEU A 26 8.64 5.97 -0.18
C LEU A 26 7.14 6.06 0.17
N GLY A 27 6.63 7.28 0.38
CA GLY A 27 5.24 7.51 0.74
C GLY A 27 4.83 6.79 2.02
N CYS A 28 3.67 6.12 2.00
CA CYS A 28 3.15 5.41 3.18
C CYS A 28 4.08 4.30 3.70
N ALA A 29 5.08 3.85 2.93
CA ALA A 29 6.09 2.91 3.43
C ALA A 29 6.90 3.51 4.60
N ASN A 30 7.00 4.84 4.70
CA ASN A 30 7.59 5.53 5.87
C ASN A 30 6.86 5.24 7.19
N LEU A 31 5.64 4.70 7.16
CA LEU A 31 4.92 4.25 8.36
C LEU A 31 5.41 2.88 8.87
N LEU A 32 6.15 2.12 8.06
CA LEU A 32 6.70 0.82 8.41
C LEU A 32 8.02 0.99 9.17
N THR A 33 7.92 1.38 10.44
CA THR A 33 9.06 1.52 11.35
C THR A 33 9.43 0.21 12.05
N ASP A 34 10.61 0.16 12.67
CA ASP A 34 11.01 -0.96 13.55
C ASP A 34 10.00 -1.23 14.68
N GLU A 35 9.36 -0.17 15.19
CA GLU A 35 8.32 -0.30 16.20
C GLU A 35 7.07 -0.97 15.63
N SER A 36 6.65 -0.57 14.43
CA SER A 36 5.51 -1.21 13.76
C SER A 36 5.76 -2.70 13.49
N ALA A 37 7.00 -3.05 13.10
CA ALA A 37 7.42 -4.43 12.88
C ALA A 37 7.41 -5.24 14.19
N ARG A 38 7.96 -4.69 15.28
CA ARG A 38 7.92 -5.32 16.61
C ARG A 38 6.50 -5.53 17.11
N ARG A 39 5.61 -4.55 16.91
CA ARG A 39 4.18 -4.67 17.25
C ARG A 39 3.51 -5.80 16.47
N GLY A 40 3.76 -5.89 15.16
CA GLY A 40 3.22 -6.98 14.34
C GLY A 40 3.71 -8.35 14.78
N ALA A 41 5.01 -8.49 15.09
CA ALA A 41 5.57 -9.74 15.57
C ALA A 41 4.99 -10.20 16.92
N ALA A 42 4.71 -9.25 17.83
CA ALA A 42 4.13 -9.54 19.14
C ALA A 42 2.70 -10.14 19.07
N GLU A 43 1.98 -9.97 17.96
CA GLU A 43 0.64 -10.54 17.78
C GLU A 43 0.64 -12.05 17.45
N VAL A 44 1.79 -12.65 17.15
CA VAL A 44 1.89 -14.08 16.85
C VAL A 44 1.71 -14.90 18.14
N ARG A 45 0.58 -15.63 18.25
CA ARG A 45 0.26 -16.46 19.43
C ARG A 45 0.42 -17.97 19.19
N THR A 46 0.03 -18.46 18.01
CA THR A 46 -0.04 -19.90 17.72
C THR A 46 0.97 -20.37 16.68
N GLY A 47 1.60 -19.46 15.96
CA GLY A 47 2.50 -19.77 14.84
C GLY A 47 1.81 -20.36 13.60
N ARG A 48 0.47 -20.39 13.55
CA ARG A 48 -0.26 -20.83 12.34
C ARG A 48 0.03 -19.89 11.17
N ARG A 49 0.35 -20.47 10.01
CA ARG A 49 0.61 -19.76 8.76
C ARG A 49 -0.57 -19.94 7.82
N VAL A 50 -1.00 -18.86 7.18
CA VAL A 50 -2.03 -18.85 6.13
C VAL A 50 -1.41 -18.21 4.92
N ASP A 51 -1.43 -18.90 3.78
CA ASP A 51 -0.95 -18.34 2.53
C ASP A 51 -1.98 -17.33 1.98
N LEU A 52 -1.51 -16.15 1.60
CA LEU A 52 -2.32 -15.09 0.99
C LEU A 52 -2.01 -14.92 -0.51
N GLY A 53 -1.06 -15.69 -1.04
CA GLY A 53 -0.79 -15.77 -2.45
C GLY A 53 -1.90 -16.53 -3.18
N VAL A 54 -2.22 -16.08 -4.39
CA VAL A 54 -2.99 -16.87 -5.35
C VAL A 54 -2.03 -17.59 -6.29
N ASP A 55 -2.41 -18.80 -6.73
CA ASP A 55 -1.59 -19.61 -7.63
C ASP A 55 -1.19 -18.81 -8.88
N LEU A 56 0.12 -18.77 -9.15
CA LEU A 56 0.63 -18.13 -10.36
C LEU A 56 0.37 -19.03 -11.57
N ARG A 57 -0.57 -18.60 -12.42
CA ARG A 57 -1.01 -19.36 -13.59
C ARG A 57 -1.17 -18.47 -14.81
N ALA A 58 -1.00 -19.07 -15.99
CA ALA A 58 -1.16 -18.39 -17.28
C ALA A 58 -2.61 -17.94 -17.56
N ASP A 59 -3.58 -18.49 -16.82
CA ASP A 59 -4.99 -18.14 -16.83
C ASP A 59 -5.45 -17.50 -15.49
N GLY A 60 -4.50 -17.05 -14.67
CA GLY A 60 -4.75 -16.54 -13.32
C GLY A 60 -5.22 -15.08 -13.25
N VAL A 61 -5.64 -14.62 -12.08
CA VAL A 61 -6.08 -13.22 -11.87
C VAL A 61 -4.92 -12.21 -12.03
N GLN A 62 -3.67 -12.66 -11.94
CA GLN A 62 -2.49 -11.79 -12.08
C GLN A 62 -2.10 -11.50 -13.53
N VAL A 63 -2.62 -12.24 -14.51
CA VAL A 63 -2.43 -11.88 -15.92
C VAL A 63 -3.39 -10.73 -16.20
N GLY A 64 -2.86 -9.50 -16.12
CA GLY A 64 -3.59 -8.28 -16.46
C GLY A 64 -4.31 -8.45 -17.80
N GLN A 65 -5.50 -7.84 -17.91
CA GLN A 65 -6.32 -7.91 -19.13
C GLN A 65 -5.45 -7.70 -20.39
N PRO A 66 -5.66 -8.48 -21.47
CA PRO A 66 -4.94 -8.23 -22.72
C PRO A 66 -5.18 -6.77 -23.13
N ALA A 67 -4.08 -6.11 -23.50
CA ALA A 67 -4.07 -4.75 -24.02
C ALA A 67 -4.99 -4.60 -25.25
#